data_AF-A0A1M3ILP2-F1
#
_entry.id   AF-A0A1M3ILP2-F1
#
_cell.length_a   1.000
_cell.length_b   1.000
_cell.length_c   1.000
_cell.angle_alpha   90.00
_cell.angle_beta   90.00
_cell.angle_gamma   90.00
#
_symmetry.space_group_name_H-M   'P 1'
#
loop_
_entity.id
_entity.type
_entity.pdbx_description
1 polymer ?
#
loop_
_entity_poly.entity_id
_entity_poly.type
_entity_poly.pdbx_seq_one_letter_code
_entity_poly.pdbx_strand_id
1 'polypeptide(L)'
;MKTENNYMKKFLRCLKLSASVIALSGAITNQVTASDQKDFIGEERAQPLTLRSSARNLPSPETRPYAGHSNRIVNEVLHDQMQSNVLPLTQSLFNENMAENEREAIRRVIDNIPADDRESVITNAMSLITDHMEPLGRAAILQALINIPAQERERLIKDTKVLITDSMIGVDRAFMLITLGCIPADDRESVITNAMSLITDPMNREDREILLRMVSKIPKEERESVITNTMSLITDPMNRMDRKKILKEVKRIPAEDRTSFITEAKTLMTDSMEGYDRVCILYSLRRIPAEDRTSIITSVKALTTDATSGFDKGRIIRALGRIPTDYRESVITSAMSLITATRNPMSGENRVRIIEAASEALSENPLSSNLSVQQMMMAQVALGNNLLK
;
A
#
# COMPACT_ATOMS: atom_id res chain seq x y z
N MET A 1 18.39 22.92 1.05
CA MET A 1 17.84 23.61 -0.15
C MET A 1 17.35 22.70 -1.30
N LYS A 2 18.17 21.85 -1.96
CA LYS A 2 17.67 21.03 -3.10
C LYS A 2 16.69 19.92 -2.69
N THR A 3 16.85 19.32 -1.52
CA THR A 3 15.96 18.29 -0.95
C THR A 3 14.62 18.86 -0.48
N GLU A 4 14.62 19.98 0.26
CA GLU A 4 13.41 20.66 0.77
C GLU A 4 12.47 21.11 -0.36
N ASN A 5 13.01 21.56 -1.49
CA ASN A 5 12.22 21.98 -2.66
C ASN A 5 11.52 20.78 -3.34
N ASN A 6 12.12 19.59 -3.29
CA ASN A 6 11.50 18.36 -3.80
C ASN A 6 10.38 17.87 -2.86
N TYR A 7 10.57 17.98 -1.55
CA TYR A 7 9.53 17.68 -0.55
C TYR A 7 8.33 18.62 -0.66
N MET A 8 8.56 19.94 -0.80
CA MET A 8 7.46 20.90 -0.96
C MET A 8 6.70 20.74 -2.29
N LYS A 9 7.38 20.42 -3.39
CA LYS A 9 6.70 20.09 -4.66
C LYS A 9 5.86 18.81 -4.55
N LYS A 10 6.38 17.78 -3.88
CA LYS A 10 5.65 16.54 -3.59
C LYS A 10 4.45 16.80 -2.67
N PHE A 11 4.62 17.59 -1.62
CA PHE A 11 3.57 18.02 -0.69
C PHE A 11 2.45 18.81 -1.38
N LEU A 12 2.80 19.85 -2.15
CA LEU A 12 1.84 20.64 -2.91
C LEU A 12 1.11 19.83 -4.00
N ARG A 13 1.79 18.87 -4.63
CA ARG A 13 1.17 17.94 -5.59
C ARG A 13 0.21 16.97 -4.88
N CYS A 14 0.58 16.44 -3.72
CA CYS A 14 -0.29 15.61 -2.89
C CYS A 14 -1.51 16.38 -2.41
N LEU A 15 -1.35 17.64 -1.97
CA LEU A 15 -2.46 18.51 -1.55
C LEU A 15 -3.45 18.80 -2.69
N LYS A 16 -2.95 19.08 -3.91
CA LYS A 16 -3.82 19.27 -5.09
C LYS A 16 -4.59 18.01 -5.47
N LEU A 17 -3.94 16.84 -5.38
CA LEU A 17 -4.58 15.55 -5.66
C LEU A 17 -5.57 15.15 -4.55
N SER A 18 -5.25 15.40 -3.28
CA SER A 18 -6.13 15.07 -2.15
C SER A 18 -7.36 15.97 -2.10
N ALA A 19 -7.24 17.27 -2.37
CA ALA A 19 -8.39 18.17 -2.45
C ALA A 19 -9.39 17.73 -3.53
N SER A 20 -8.87 17.22 -4.67
CA SER A 20 -9.71 16.71 -5.76
C SER A 20 -10.39 15.38 -5.40
N VAL A 21 -9.69 14.47 -4.71
CA VAL A 21 -10.23 13.15 -4.32
C VAL A 21 -11.24 13.27 -3.15
N ILE A 22 -10.95 14.10 -2.15
CA ILE A 22 -11.85 14.36 -1.01
C ILE A 22 -13.16 15.00 -1.50
N ALA A 23 -13.08 15.95 -2.43
CA ALA A 23 -14.25 16.58 -3.04
C ALA A 23 -15.10 15.56 -3.83
N LEU A 24 -14.47 14.64 -4.56
CA LEU A 24 -15.17 13.58 -5.30
C LEU A 24 -15.84 12.56 -4.36
N SER A 25 -15.19 12.16 -3.26
CA SER A 25 -15.81 11.24 -2.28
C SER A 25 -16.99 11.87 -1.54
N GLY A 26 -16.96 13.18 -1.28
CA GLY A 26 -18.08 13.91 -0.66
C GLY A 26 -19.24 14.19 -1.61
N ALA A 27 -19.01 14.20 -2.93
CA ALA A 27 -20.06 14.32 -3.92
C ALA A 27 -20.79 12.99 -4.17
N ILE A 28 -20.07 11.86 -4.11
CA ILE A 28 -20.65 10.51 -4.31
C ILE A 28 -21.58 10.10 -3.17
N THR A 29 -21.36 10.56 -1.94
CA THR A 29 -22.26 10.30 -0.80
C THR A 29 -23.58 11.07 -0.85
N ASN A 30 -23.73 12.05 -1.74
CA ASN A 30 -24.99 12.82 -1.92
C ASN A 30 -25.76 12.46 -3.21
N GLN A 31 -25.33 11.45 -3.97
CA GLN A 31 -26.07 10.94 -5.12
C GLN A 31 -26.16 9.41 -5.08
N VAL A 32 -26.88 8.88 -4.09
CA VAL A 32 -27.52 7.57 -4.21
C VAL A 32 -29.01 7.77 -3.96
N THR A 33 -29.71 8.18 -5.00
CA THR A 33 -31.11 7.80 -5.21
C THR A 33 -31.24 7.18 -6.59
N ALA A 34 -32.05 6.12 -6.65
CA ALA A 34 -32.09 5.09 -7.67
C ALA A 34 -32.43 5.59 -9.08
N SER A 35 -31.76 5.03 -10.10
CA SER A 35 -32.40 4.27 -11.19
C SER A 35 -31.39 3.88 -12.29
N ASP A 36 -31.45 2.60 -12.66
CA ASP A 36 -31.21 1.99 -13.98
C ASP A 36 -29.79 1.68 -14.51
N GLN A 37 -29.60 0.36 -14.66
CA GLN A 37 -28.73 -0.33 -15.60
C GLN A 37 -29.04 0.04 -17.06
N LYS A 38 -28.00 0.36 -17.85
CA LYS A 38 -27.76 -0.21 -19.20
C LYS A 38 -26.49 0.33 -19.85
N ASP A 39 -25.59 -0.59 -20.20
CA ASP A 39 -24.91 -0.79 -21.49
C ASP A 39 -24.25 0.37 -22.30
N PHE A 40 -22.97 0.09 -22.61
CA PHE A 40 -22.20 0.36 -23.84
C PHE A 40 -21.51 1.71 -24.11
N ILE A 41 -20.16 1.61 -24.20
CA ILE A 41 -19.20 2.10 -25.22
C ILE A 41 -19.43 3.48 -25.87
N GLY A 42 -18.40 4.34 -25.84
CA GLY A 42 -18.20 5.38 -26.85
C GLY A 42 -17.27 6.51 -26.42
N GLU A 43 -16.19 6.71 -27.17
CA GLU A 43 -15.37 7.94 -27.20
C GLU A 43 -16.24 9.19 -27.48
N GLU A 44 -15.95 10.33 -26.85
CA GLU A 44 -15.80 11.59 -27.62
C GLU A 44 -15.16 12.74 -26.83
N ARG A 45 -14.42 13.55 -27.59
CA ARG A 45 -13.76 14.81 -27.23
C ARG A 45 -14.73 16.00 -27.33
N ALA A 46 -14.24 17.16 -26.85
CA ALA A 46 -14.68 18.56 -27.10
C ALA A 46 -15.91 19.02 -26.27
N GLN A 47 -16.12 20.27 -25.86
CA GLN A 47 -15.44 21.58 -25.89
C GLN A 47 -16.23 22.49 -24.89
N PRO A 48 -15.77 23.72 -24.56
CA PRO A 48 -16.30 24.51 -23.44
C PRO A 48 -17.58 25.28 -23.78
N LEU A 49 -18.54 25.26 -22.84
CA LEU A 49 -19.83 25.96 -22.94
C LEU A 49 -19.67 27.47 -22.72
N THR A 50 -20.21 28.24 -23.66
CA THR A 50 -20.36 29.70 -23.65
C THR A 50 -21.59 30.16 -22.89
N LEU A 51 -21.52 31.40 -22.37
CA LEU A 51 -22.59 32.12 -21.70
C LEU A 51 -23.86 32.23 -22.57
N ARG A 52 -25.02 31.93 -21.97
CA ARG A 52 -26.32 32.42 -22.44
C ARG A 52 -27.02 33.24 -21.36
N SER A 53 -27.16 34.52 -21.68
CA SER A 53 -28.09 35.47 -21.08
C SER A 53 -29.54 35.03 -21.28
N SER A 54 -30.35 35.09 -20.23
CA SER A 54 -31.81 35.25 -20.36
C SER A 54 -32.33 35.99 -19.13
N ALA A 55 -32.50 37.29 -19.29
CA ALA A 55 -33.34 38.12 -18.45
C ALA A 55 -34.80 37.87 -18.82
N ARG A 56 -35.67 37.65 -17.83
CA ARG A 56 -37.04 38.18 -17.79
C ARG A 56 -37.73 37.87 -16.46
N ASN A 57 -38.40 38.91 -15.95
CA ASN A 57 -39.53 38.92 -15.01
C ASN A 57 -39.21 38.91 -13.51
N LEU A 58 -38.90 40.10 -12.99
CA LEU A 58 -39.19 40.54 -11.63
C LEU A 58 -40.53 41.31 -11.62
N PRO A 59 -41.42 41.11 -10.63
CA PRO A 59 -42.35 42.14 -10.20
C PRO A 59 -41.67 43.08 -9.18
N SER A 60 -41.97 44.37 -9.26
CA SER A 60 -41.45 45.44 -8.38
C SER A 60 -41.88 45.25 -6.91
N PRO A 61 -41.04 45.65 -5.93
CA PRO A 61 -41.37 45.49 -4.52
C PRO A 61 -42.19 46.68 -3.99
N GLU A 62 -43.27 46.35 -3.28
CA GLU A 62 -43.98 47.26 -2.39
C GLU A 62 -43.06 47.73 -1.26
N THR A 63 -43.02 49.04 -1.07
CA THR A 63 -42.32 49.73 0.01
C THR A 63 -42.97 49.45 1.37
N ARG A 64 -42.21 48.89 2.31
CA ARG A 64 -42.44 49.07 3.76
C ARG A 64 -41.13 49.39 4.49
N PRO A 65 -41.19 50.20 5.57
CA PRO A 65 -40.03 50.90 6.11
C PRO A 65 -39.17 50.00 6.99
N TYR A 66 -37.86 50.19 6.88
CA TYR A 66 -36.85 49.71 7.82
C TYR A 66 -37.16 50.16 9.25
N ALA A 67 -37.51 49.20 10.11
CA ALA A 67 -37.20 49.29 11.54
C ALA A 67 -35.78 48.76 11.72
N GLY A 68 -34.80 49.64 11.56
CA GLY A 68 -33.43 49.34 11.97
C GLY A 68 -33.40 49.27 13.48
N HIS A 69 -33.09 48.10 14.03
CA HIS A 69 -32.32 47.86 15.26
C HIS A 69 -32.10 46.34 15.38
N SER A 70 -30.88 45.95 15.78
CA SER A 70 -30.47 44.57 16.08
C SER A 70 -30.04 43.69 14.89
N ASN A 71 -28.88 44.01 14.31
CA ASN A 71 -28.02 43.03 13.60
C ASN A 71 -26.55 43.48 13.56
N ARG A 72 -26.27 44.76 13.81
CA ARG A 72 -24.91 45.30 13.88
C ARG A 72 -24.14 44.85 15.13
N ILE A 73 -24.82 44.81 16.28
CA ILE A 73 -24.21 44.40 17.56
C ILE A 73 -23.87 42.90 17.55
N VAL A 74 -24.71 42.05 16.94
CA VAL A 74 -24.45 40.59 16.90
C VAL A 74 -23.24 40.29 16.00
N ASN A 75 -23.08 41.00 14.88
CA ASN A 75 -21.93 40.84 14.00
C ASN A 75 -20.64 41.46 14.56
N GLU A 76 -20.71 42.62 15.23
CA GLU A 76 -19.55 43.22 15.91
C GLU A 76 -19.10 42.36 17.11
N VAL A 77 -20.04 41.81 17.90
CA VAL A 77 -19.72 40.90 19.02
C VAL A 77 -19.17 39.56 18.55
N LEU A 78 -19.71 38.95 17.49
CA LEU A 78 -19.11 37.73 16.90
C LEU A 78 -17.71 38.02 16.35
N HIS A 79 -17.52 39.16 15.67
CA HIS A 79 -16.23 39.51 15.09
C HIS A 79 -15.17 39.78 16.17
N ASP A 80 -15.53 40.49 17.25
CA ASP A 80 -14.65 40.75 18.39
C ASP A 80 -14.38 39.48 19.22
N GLN A 81 -15.36 38.59 19.42
CA GLN A 81 -15.17 37.31 20.12
C GLN A 81 -14.28 36.34 19.31
N MET A 82 -14.45 36.29 17.99
CA MET A 82 -13.59 35.49 17.11
C MET A 82 -12.16 36.04 17.08
N GLN A 83 -11.95 37.37 17.03
CA GLN A 83 -10.60 37.93 17.15
C GLN A 83 -9.99 37.70 18.54
N SER A 84 -10.80 37.77 19.61
CA SER A 84 -10.40 37.52 21.00
C SER A 84 -9.86 36.11 21.22
N ASN A 85 -10.50 35.07 20.65
CA ASN A 85 -10.10 33.67 20.89
C ASN A 85 -9.04 33.16 19.91
N VAL A 86 -9.04 33.67 18.67
CA VAL A 86 -8.08 33.25 17.64
C VAL A 86 -6.67 33.78 17.93
N LEU A 87 -6.52 34.94 18.58
CA LEU A 87 -5.20 35.52 18.87
C LEU A 87 -4.40 34.67 19.90
N PRO A 88 -4.95 34.27 21.06
CA PRO A 88 -4.29 33.32 21.96
C PRO A 88 -4.01 31.96 21.33
N LEU A 89 -4.94 31.43 20.52
CA LEU A 89 -4.76 30.16 19.81
C LEU A 89 -3.68 30.24 18.73
N THR A 90 -3.55 31.38 18.05
CA THR A 90 -2.47 31.61 17.09
C THR A 90 -1.13 31.65 17.80
N GLN A 91 -1.08 32.26 18.99
CA GLN A 91 0.15 32.33 19.79
C GLN A 91 0.62 30.95 20.26
N SER A 92 -0.29 30.01 20.54
CA SER A 92 0.08 28.65 20.96
C SER A 92 0.73 27.82 19.84
N LEU A 93 0.60 28.24 18.58
CA LEU A 93 1.30 27.65 17.44
C LEU A 93 2.76 28.08 17.34
N PHE A 94 3.24 29.02 18.15
CA PHE A 94 4.63 29.46 18.15
C PHE A 94 5.41 28.81 19.29
N ASN A 95 6.70 28.56 19.06
CA ASN A 95 7.64 28.24 20.15
C ASN A 95 8.62 29.40 20.34
N GLU A 96 9.31 29.41 21.48
CA GLU A 96 10.16 30.53 21.91
C GLU A 96 11.31 30.81 20.93
N ASN A 97 11.79 29.78 20.23
CA ASN A 97 12.93 29.85 19.31
C ASN A 97 12.55 30.17 17.86
N MET A 98 11.26 30.35 17.56
CA MET A 98 10.78 30.60 16.21
C MET A 98 11.07 32.03 15.76
N ALA A 99 11.74 32.19 14.62
CA ALA A 99 12.04 33.50 14.04
C ALA A 99 10.77 34.17 13.47
N GLU A 100 10.77 35.50 13.40
CA GLU A 100 9.56 36.25 13.01
C GLU A 100 9.09 35.91 11.58
N ASN A 101 10.01 35.63 10.67
CA ASN A 101 9.68 35.17 9.32
C ASN A 101 8.99 33.79 9.30
N GLU A 102 9.29 32.92 10.25
CA GLU A 102 8.65 31.61 10.40
C GLU A 102 7.26 31.73 11.04
N ARG A 103 7.12 32.60 12.04
CA ARG A 103 5.81 32.96 12.62
C ARG A 103 4.89 33.54 11.56
N GLU A 104 5.42 34.44 10.74
CA GLU A 104 4.71 35.05 9.62
C GLU A 104 4.27 34.01 8.57
N ALA A 105 5.09 33.00 8.28
CA ALA A 105 4.68 31.91 7.39
C ALA A 105 3.49 31.13 7.95
N ILE A 106 3.44 30.88 9.25
CA ILE A 106 2.28 30.23 9.91
C ILE A 106 1.06 31.15 9.86
N ARG A 107 1.20 32.45 10.16
CA ARG A 107 0.09 33.43 10.08
C ARG A 107 -0.54 33.45 8.69
N ARG A 108 0.27 33.45 7.63
CA ARG A 108 -0.22 33.37 6.25
C ARG A 108 -1.04 32.12 5.96
N VAL A 109 -0.71 30.98 6.57
CA VAL A 109 -1.53 29.77 6.45
C VAL A 109 -2.87 29.96 7.18
N ILE A 110 -2.86 30.55 8.37
CA ILE A 110 -4.07 30.85 9.15
C ILE A 110 -4.98 31.83 8.42
N ASP A 111 -4.43 32.85 7.78
CA ASP A 111 -5.19 33.85 7.02
C ASP A 111 -5.99 33.20 5.88
N ASN A 112 -5.46 32.11 5.30
CA ASN A 112 -6.14 31.33 4.27
C ASN A 112 -7.24 30.40 4.82
N ILE A 113 -7.34 30.21 6.14
CA ILE A 113 -8.41 29.43 6.77
C ILE A 113 -9.67 30.32 6.86
N PRO A 114 -10.84 29.86 6.39
CA PRO A 114 -12.10 30.58 6.57
C PRO A 114 -12.32 30.95 8.04
N ALA A 115 -12.81 32.16 8.31
CA ALA A 115 -12.91 32.69 9.67
C ALA A 115 -13.63 31.74 10.63
N ASP A 116 -14.77 31.19 10.18
CA ASP A 116 -15.61 30.27 10.96
C ASP A 116 -14.93 28.92 11.25
N ASP A 117 -13.89 28.57 10.50
CA ASP A 117 -13.13 27.33 10.64
C ASP A 117 -11.84 27.49 11.45
N ARG A 118 -11.35 28.72 11.65
CA ARG A 118 -10.01 28.99 12.22
C ARG A 118 -9.81 28.36 13.58
N GLU A 119 -10.73 28.59 14.51
CA GLU A 119 -10.65 28.05 15.87
C GLU A 119 -10.59 26.52 15.88
N SER A 120 -11.47 25.89 15.11
CA SER A 120 -11.53 24.42 14.95
C SER A 120 -10.23 23.88 14.36
N VAL A 121 -9.72 24.46 13.27
CA VAL A 121 -8.51 23.99 12.60
C VAL A 121 -7.28 24.17 13.49
N ILE A 122 -7.13 25.30 14.17
CA ILE A 122 -6.00 25.56 15.07
C ILE A 122 -6.03 24.58 16.25
N THR A 123 -7.18 24.43 16.91
CA THR A 123 -7.34 23.49 18.04
C THR A 123 -7.00 22.05 17.63
N ASN A 124 -7.49 21.63 16.47
CA ASN A 124 -7.20 20.32 15.90
C ASN A 124 -5.71 20.13 15.56
N ALA A 125 -5.07 21.15 14.98
CA ALA A 125 -3.65 21.13 14.65
C ALA A 125 -2.79 20.98 15.91
N MET A 126 -3.12 21.71 16.98
CA MET A 126 -2.41 21.63 18.26
C MET A 126 -2.38 20.22 18.83
N SER A 127 -3.40 19.40 18.55
CA SER A 127 -3.43 18.00 19.00
C SER A 127 -2.38 17.09 18.34
N LEU A 128 -1.77 17.55 17.24
CA LEU A 128 -0.75 16.84 16.45
C LEU A 128 0.62 17.52 16.51
N ILE A 129 0.69 18.76 16.97
CA ILE A 129 1.91 19.55 17.12
C ILE A 129 2.60 19.20 18.44
N THR A 130 3.93 19.19 18.43
CA THR A 130 4.76 19.09 19.63
C THR A 130 5.59 20.36 19.81
N ASP A 131 6.05 20.63 21.03
CA ASP A 131 6.78 21.86 21.35
C ASP A 131 8.03 22.07 20.50
N HIS A 132 8.76 20.98 20.21
CA HIS A 132 9.97 21.00 19.40
C HIS A 132 9.73 20.84 17.89
N MET A 133 8.47 20.78 17.45
CA MET A 133 8.14 20.65 16.03
C MET A 133 8.56 21.87 15.23
N GLU A 134 9.18 21.62 14.08
CA GLU A 134 9.65 22.64 13.17
C GLU A 134 8.50 23.51 12.63
N PRO A 135 8.71 24.82 12.41
CA PRO A 135 7.65 25.73 11.98
C PRO A 135 6.96 25.29 10.68
N LEU A 136 7.74 24.76 9.73
CA LEU A 136 7.22 24.21 8.48
C LEU A 136 6.25 23.04 8.71
N GLY A 137 6.53 22.19 9.70
CA GLY A 137 5.69 21.05 10.06
C GLY A 137 4.36 21.50 10.66
N ARG A 138 4.39 22.51 11.53
CA ARG A 138 3.17 23.13 12.08
C ARG A 138 2.29 23.72 10.97
N ALA A 139 2.90 24.48 10.05
CA ALA A 139 2.22 25.02 8.88
C ALA A 139 1.63 23.92 7.97
N ALA A 140 2.37 22.83 7.76
CA ALA A 140 1.91 21.70 6.94
C ALA A 140 0.69 20.99 7.55
N ILE A 141 0.64 20.83 8.88
CA ILE A 141 -0.51 20.24 9.58
C ILE A 141 -1.75 21.13 9.42
N LEU A 142 -1.62 22.44 9.65
CA LEU A 142 -2.72 23.40 9.43
C LEU A 142 -3.24 23.32 7.98
N GLN A 143 -2.32 23.30 7.02
CA GLN A 143 -2.64 23.23 5.60
C GLN A 143 -3.27 21.88 5.19
N ALA A 144 -2.98 20.79 5.88
CA ALA A 144 -3.65 19.52 5.67
C ALA A 144 -5.09 19.56 6.21
N LEU A 145 -5.28 20.11 7.42
CA LEU A 145 -6.57 20.14 8.13
C LEU A 145 -7.62 21.05 7.49
N ILE A 146 -7.23 22.18 6.90
CA ILE A 146 -8.17 23.05 6.17
C ILE A 146 -8.84 22.33 5.00
N ASN A 147 -8.19 21.33 4.39
CA ASN A 147 -8.74 20.56 3.28
C ASN A 147 -9.62 19.38 3.74
N ILE A 148 -9.81 19.20 5.05
CA ILE A 148 -10.64 18.15 5.64
C ILE A 148 -11.95 18.78 6.15
N PRO A 149 -13.12 18.23 5.81
CA PRO A 149 -14.41 18.72 6.32
C PRO A 149 -14.44 18.76 7.85
N ALA A 150 -15.01 19.82 8.43
CA ALA A 150 -14.97 20.06 9.88
C ALA A 150 -15.43 18.84 10.71
N GLN A 151 -16.51 18.19 10.29
CA GLN A 151 -17.09 17.01 10.94
C GLN A 151 -16.20 15.75 10.88
N GLU A 152 -15.25 15.70 9.94
CA GLU A 152 -14.32 14.56 9.76
C GLU A 152 -12.97 14.77 10.47
N ARG A 153 -12.61 16.02 10.83
CA ARG A 153 -11.28 16.36 11.35
C ARG A 153 -10.95 15.55 12.60
N GLU A 154 -11.83 15.54 13.60
CA GLU A 154 -11.57 14.87 14.88
C GLU A 154 -11.35 13.36 14.72
N ARG A 155 -12.23 12.69 13.95
CA ARG A 155 -12.10 11.26 13.66
C ARG A 155 -10.79 10.97 12.91
N LEU A 156 -10.47 11.74 11.88
CA LEU A 156 -9.25 11.56 11.09
C LEU A 156 -7.98 11.83 11.91
N ILE A 157 -8.00 12.78 12.83
CA ILE A 157 -6.91 13.05 13.76
C ILE A 157 -6.70 11.87 14.71
N LYS A 158 -7.78 11.35 15.30
CA LYS A 158 -7.74 10.17 16.16
C LYS A 158 -7.12 8.98 15.41
N ASP A 159 -7.59 8.72 14.20
CA ASP A 159 -7.08 7.67 13.32
C ASP A 159 -5.59 7.87 12.98
N THR A 160 -5.19 9.12 12.71
CA THR A 160 -3.81 9.46 12.36
C THR A 160 -2.86 9.28 13.53
N LYS A 161 -3.28 9.58 14.77
CA LYS A 161 -2.45 9.44 15.97
C LYS A 161 -1.97 8.01 16.19
N VAL A 162 -2.76 7.00 15.78
CA VAL A 162 -2.37 5.58 15.88
C VAL A 162 -1.14 5.25 15.01
N LEU A 163 -0.91 6.03 13.95
CA LEU A 163 0.16 5.79 12.99
C LEU A 163 1.42 6.63 13.23
N ILE A 164 1.32 7.67 14.06
CA ILE A 164 2.42 8.59 14.35
C ILE A 164 3.42 7.93 15.28
N THR A 165 4.71 8.17 15.02
CA THR A 165 5.81 7.84 15.94
C THR A 165 6.50 9.11 16.41
N ASP A 166 7.28 9.00 17.49
CA ASP A 166 8.08 10.11 18.01
C ASP A 166 9.13 10.61 17.00
N SER A 167 9.57 9.74 16.09
CA SER A 167 10.52 10.08 15.03
C SER A 167 9.91 10.86 13.85
N MET A 168 8.58 10.95 13.74
CA MET A 168 7.92 11.69 12.67
C MET A 168 7.93 13.20 12.92
N ILE A 169 8.58 13.95 12.02
CA ILE A 169 8.54 15.41 11.98
C ILE A 169 7.15 15.92 11.59
N GLY A 170 6.87 17.22 11.75
CA GLY A 170 5.53 17.76 11.50
C GLY A 170 5.05 17.56 10.06
N VAL A 171 5.95 17.67 9.08
CA VAL A 171 5.62 17.37 7.67
C VAL A 171 5.19 15.91 7.47
N ASP A 172 5.82 14.96 8.16
CA ASP A 172 5.45 13.53 8.08
C ASP A 172 4.05 13.29 8.64
N ARG A 173 3.71 13.92 9.77
CA ARG A 173 2.38 13.85 10.37
C ARG A 173 1.31 14.43 9.45
N ALA A 174 1.60 15.55 8.78
CA ALA A 174 0.71 16.14 7.78
C ALA A 174 0.48 15.21 6.58
N PHE A 175 1.52 14.51 6.10
CA PHE A 175 1.35 13.50 5.05
C PHE A 175 0.52 12.30 5.50
N MET A 176 0.59 11.91 6.79
CA MET A 176 -0.25 10.83 7.30
C MET A 176 -1.73 11.21 7.37
N LEU A 177 -2.04 12.44 7.82
CA LEU A 177 -3.38 13.02 7.71
C LEU A 177 -3.91 12.95 6.28
N ILE A 178 -3.12 13.42 5.31
CA ILE A 178 -3.52 13.43 3.89
C ILE A 178 -3.73 12.00 3.37
N THR A 179 -2.86 11.06 3.76
CA THR A 179 -2.95 9.67 3.32
C THR A 179 -4.23 9.00 3.80
N LEU A 180 -4.55 9.15 5.09
CA LEU A 180 -5.78 8.61 5.66
C LEU A 180 -7.03 9.37 5.18
N GLY A 181 -6.93 10.68 4.94
CA GLY A 181 -8.02 11.47 4.38
C GLY A 181 -8.42 11.03 2.97
N CYS A 182 -7.50 10.42 2.22
CA CYS A 182 -7.78 9.81 0.91
C CYS A 182 -8.44 8.42 0.99
N ILE A 183 -8.60 7.85 2.19
CA ILE A 183 -9.30 6.58 2.41
C ILE A 183 -10.74 6.90 2.86
N PRO A 184 -11.77 6.25 2.29
CA PRO A 184 -13.16 6.44 2.71
C PRO A 184 -13.32 6.24 4.22
N ALA A 185 -14.11 7.09 4.87
CA ALA A 185 -14.25 7.10 6.34
C ALA A 185 -14.66 5.73 6.91
N ASP A 186 -15.55 5.02 6.23
CA ASP A 186 -16.06 3.70 6.63
C ASP A 186 -15.06 2.55 6.42
N ASP A 187 -13.95 2.83 5.73
CA ASP A 187 -12.86 1.89 5.50
C ASP A 187 -11.63 2.15 6.37
N ARG A 188 -11.46 3.37 6.91
CA ARG A 188 -10.24 3.79 7.62
C ARG A 188 -9.89 2.84 8.76
N GLU A 189 -10.84 2.53 9.63
CA GLU A 189 -10.61 1.64 10.79
C GLU A 189 -10.09 0.27 10.35
N SER A 190 -10.77 -0.36 9.39
CA SER A 190 -10.36 -1.66 8.86
C SER A 190 -8.98 -1.58 8.17
N VAL A 191 -8.70 -0.52 7.42
CA VAL A 191 -7.39 -0.31 6.78
C VAL A 191 -6.29 -0.10 7.81
N ILE A 192 -6.51 0.73 8.82
CA ILE A 192 -5.54 1.04 9.88
C ILE A 192 -5.22 -0.23 10.66
N THR A 193 -6.24 -0.94 11.16
CA THR A 193 -6.05 -2.18 11.93
C THR A 193 -5.21 -3.20 11.15
N ASN A 194 -5.56 -3.44 9.88
CA ASN A 194 -4.87 -4.41 9.04
C ASN A 194 -3.45 -3.95 8.61
N ALA A 195 -3.27 -2.66 8.32
CA ALA A 195 -1.96 -2.12 7.99
C ALA A 195 -1.03 -2.14 9.22
N MET A 196 -1.55 -1.86 10.41
CA MET A 196 -0.79 -1.89 11.67
C MET A 196 -0.25 -3.28 11.97
N SER A 197 -0.96 -4.36 11.60
CA SER A 197 -0.41 -5.72 11.71
C SER A 197 0.87 -5.91 10.86
N LEU A 198 0.97 -5.21 9.73
CA LEU A 198 2.13 -5.29 8.84
C LEU A 198 3.24 -4.29 9.18
N ILE A 199 2.92 -3.22 9.89
CA ILE A 199 3.86 -2.16 10.27
C ILE A 199 4.68 -2.62 11.48
N THR A 200 5.96 -2.28 11.48
CA THR A 200 6.82 -2.41 12.67
C THR A 200 7.34 -1.05 13.09
N ASP A 201 7.68 -0.92 14.37
CA ASP A 201 8.17 0.33 14.96
C ASP A 201 9.30 1.04 14.19
N PRO A 202 10.35 0.35 13.67
CA PRO A 202 11.41 1.03 12.93
C PRO A 202 10.98 1.56 11.55
N MET A 203 9.77 1.28 11.06
CA MET A 203 9.32 1.79 9.76
C MET A 203 9.06 3.30 9.81
N ASN A 204 9.70 4.02 8.89
CA ASN A 204 9.46 5.43 8.69
C ASN A 204 8.07 5.72 8.10
N ARG A 205 7.72 7.00 7.99
CA ARG A 205 6.43 7.44 7.46
C ARG A 205 6.14 6.95 6.04
N GLU A 206 7.11 7.00 5.12
CA GLU A 206 6.90 6.56 3.73
C GLU A 206 6.59 5.06 3.65
N ASP A 207 7.24 4.26 4.49
CA ASP A 207 7.03 2.82 4.59
C ASP A 207 5.62 2.49 5.10
N ARG A 208 5.17 3.18 6.14
CA ARG A 208 3.81 3.07 6.69
C ARG A 208 2.75 3.49 5.66
N GLU A 209 2.98 4.62 4.96
CA GLU A 209 2.10 5.11 3.89
C GLU A 209 1.93 4.07 2.78
N ILE A 210 3.02 3.42 2.34
CA ILE A 210 2.96 2.39 1.31
C ILE A 210 2.07 1.21 1.75
N LEU A 211 2.21 0.76 3.00
CA LEU A 211 1.40 -0.35 3.52
C LEU A 211 -0.08 0.05 3.62
N LEU A 212 -0.40 1.23 4.16
CA LEU A 212 -1.78 1.75 4.20
C LEU A 212 -2.42 1.80 2.82
N ARG A 213 -1.72 2.35 1.82
CA ARG A 213 -2.20 2.43 0.44
C ARG A 213 -2.34 1.06 -0.24
N MET A 214 -1.60 0.06 0.20
CA MET A 214 -1.74 -1.30 -0.31
C MET A 214 -2.96 -1.98 0.30
N VAL A 215 -3.13 -1.87 1.62
CA VAL A 215 -4.25 -2.42 2.36
C VAL A 215 -5.59 -1.79 1.94
N SER A 216 -5.61 -0.48 1.67
CA SER A 216 -6.80 0.22 1.17
C SER A 216 -7.24 -0.23 -0.23
N LYS A 217 -6.33 -0.83 -1.01
CA LYS A 217 -6.64 -1.40 -2.34
C LYS A 217 -7.09 -2.87 -2.27
N ILE A 218 -7.19 -3.44 -1.08
CA ILE A 218 -7.77 -4.78 -0.88
C ILE A 218 -9.26 -4.57 -0.56
N PRO A 219 -10.18 -5.28 -1.27
CA PRO A 219 -11.60 -5.27 -0.94
C PRO A 219 -11.81 -5.55 0.56
N LYS A 220 -12.80 -4.89 1.16
CA LYS A 220 -13.02 -4.93 2.62
C LYS A 220 -13.23 -6.35 3.11
N GLU A 221 -13.95 -7.16 2.33
CA GLU A 221 -14.34 -8.54 2.59
C GLU A 221 -13.14 -9.51 2.49
N GLU A 222 -12.11 -9.16 1.71
CA GLU A 222 -10.91 -9.98 1.54
C GLU A 222 -9.76 -9.57 2.47
N ARG A 223 -9.83 -8.37 3.05
CA ARG A 223 -8.71 -7.72 3.74
C ARG A 223 -8.17 -8.59 4.87
N GLU A 224 -9.04 -9.09 5.75
CA GLU A 224 -8.65 -9.94 6.88
C GLU A 224 -7.96 -11.22 6.39
N SER A 225 -8.57 -11.93 5.42
CA SER A 225 -8.00 -13.16 4.87
C SER A 225 -6.62 -12.94 4.25
N VAL A 226 -6.45 -11.87 3.46
CA VAL A 226 -5.15 -11.53 2.84
C VAL A 226 -4.11 -11.19 3.91
N ILE A 227 -4.48 -10.44 4.94
CA ILE A 227 -3.55 -9.94 5.95
C ILE A 227 -3.12 -11.05 6.90
N THR A 228 -4.05 -11.88 7.38
CA THR A 228 -3.76 -13.06 8.21
C THR A 228 -2.82 -14.02 7.48
N ASN A 229 -3.09 -14.32 6.21
CA ASN A 229 -2.22 -15.18 5.42
C ASN A 229 -0.85 -14.55 5.16
N THR A 230 -0.79 -13.24 4.91
CA THR A 230 0.47 -12.49 4.77
C THR A 230 1.29 -12.54 6.06
N MET A 231 0.66 -12.30 7.21
CA MET A 231 1.33 -12.32 8.51
C MET A 231 1.89 -13.70 8.84
N SER A 232 1.19 -14.77 8.45
CA SER A 232 1.70 -16.14 8.64
C SER A 232 2.99 -16.46 7.87
N LEU A 233 3.38 -15.58 6.94
CA LEU A 233 4.56 -15.69 6.07
C LEU A 233 5.60 -14.61 6.39
N ILE A 234 5.38 -13.74 7.37
CA ILE A 234 6.32 -12.71 7.78
C ILE A 234 7.09 -13.20 9.00
N THR A 235 8.40 -12.96 9.03
CA THR A 235 9.22 -13.05 10.25
C THR A 235 9.78 -11.67 10.59
N ASP A 236 10.15 -11.49 11.86
CA ASP A 236 10.62 -10.20 12.40
C ASP A 236 11.70 -9.47 11.59
N PRO A 237 12.75 -10.13 11.02
CA PRO A 237 13.77 -9.40 10.26
C PRO A 237 13.31 -8.85 8.90
N MET A 238 12.09 -9.17 8.44
CA MET A 238 11.62 -8.76 7.12
C MET A 238 11.32 -7.26 7.05
N ASN A 239 11.99 -6.57 6.13
CA ASN A 239 11.82 -5.15 5.89
C ASN A 239 10.50 -4.83 5.14
N ARG A 240 10.22 -3.53 4.96
CA ARG A 240 9.01 -3.07 4.24
C ARG A 240 8.88 -3.62 2.82
N MET A 241 9.98 -3.77 2.07
CA MET A 241 9.92 -4.30 0.70
C MET A 241 9.48 -5.77 0.67
N ASP A 242 9.99 -6.57 1.60
CA ASP A 242 9.65 -7.98 1.73
C ASP A 242 8.17 -8.16 2.06
N ARG A 243 7.70 -7.49 3.11
CA ARG A 243 6.29 -7.50 3.53
C ARG A 243 5.36 -7.06 2.38
N LYS A 244 5.74 -6.02 1.64
CA LYS A 244 5.02 -5.57 0.44
C LYS A 244 4.94 -6.64 -0.65
N LYS A 245 6.05 -7.32 -0.97
CA LYS A 245 6.08 -8.35 -2.01
C LYS A 245 5.25 -9.56 -1.59
N ILE A 246 5.35 -9.99 -0.33
CA ILE A 246 4.54 -11.09 0.22
C ILE A 246 3.05 -10.73 0.15
N LEU A 247 2.65 -9.56 0.65
CA LEU A 247 1.26 -9.09 0.59
C LEU A 247 0.70 -9.12 -0.83
N LYS A 248 1.51 -8.69 -1.81
CA LYS A 248 1.13 -8.68 -3.22
C LYS A 248 0.95 -10.08 -3.78
N GLU A 249 1.82 -11.03 -3.43
CA GLU A 249 1.66 -12.43 -3.87
C GLU A 249 0.47 -13.11 -3.19
N VAL A 250 0.25 -12.87 -1.89
CA VAL A 250 -0.89 -13.44 -1.17
C VAL A 250 -2.22 -12.94 -1.75
N LYS A 251 -2.32 -11.65 -2.06
CA LYS A 251 -3.50 -11.07 -2.72
C LYS A 251 -3.81 -11.71 -4.08
N ARG A 252 -2.79 -12.23 -4.80
CA ARG A 252 -2.96 -12.85 -6.12
C ARG A 252 -3.50 -14.29 -6.07
N ILE A 253 -3.61 -14.87 -4.88
CA ILE A 253 -4.18 -16.19 -4.69
C ILE A 253 -5.71 -16.04 -4.51
N PRO A 254 -6.54 -16.82 -5.22
CA PRO A 254 -7.99 -16.83 -5.04
C PRO A 254 -8.39 -16.98 -3.58
N ALA A 255 -9.48 -16.33 -3.17
CA ALA A 255 -9.85 -16.21 -1.76
C ALA A 255 -10.19 -17.57 -1.14
N GLU A 256 -10.88 -18.41 -1.91
CA GLU A 256 -11.29 -19.77 -1.59
C GLU A 256 -10.10 -20.71 -1.35
N ASP A 257 -9.00 -20.53 -2.09
CA ASP A 257 -7.83 -21.41 -2.02
C ASP A 257 -6.75 -20.91 -1.06
N ARG A 258 -6.78 -19.61 -0.71
CA ARG A 258 -5.66 -18.88 -0.11
C ARG A 258 -5.03 -19.58 1.08
N THR A 259 -5.83 -19.95 2.07
CA THR A 259 -5.35 -20.56 3.31
C THR A 259 -4.72 -21.94 3.06
N SER A 260 -5.34 -22.77 2.21
CA SER A 260 -4.79 -24.09 1.86
C SER A 260 -3.48 -23.95 1.09
N PHE A 261 -3.44 -23.07 0.09
CA PHE A 261 -2.24 -22.80 -0.71
C PHE A 261 -1.07 -22.30 0.16
N ILE A 262 -1.34 -21.35 1.07
CA ILE A 262 -0.31 -20.82 1.97
C ILE A 262 0.18 -21.89 2.94
N THR A 263 -0.71 -22.73 3.47
CA THR A 263 -0.34 -23.86 4.34
C THR A 263 0.61 -24.82 3.62
N GLU A 264 0.26 -25.21 2.39
CA GLU A 264 1.09 -26.07 1.55
C GLU A 264 2.46 -25.44 1.22
N ALA A 265 2.46 -24.18 0.77
CA ALA A 265 3.67 -23.44 0.41
C ALA A 265 4.62 -23.26 1.60
N LYS A 266 4.09 -23.02 2.80
CA LYS A 266 4.89 -22.90 4.03
C LYS A 266 5.71 -24.14 4.33
N THR A 267 5.27 -25.32 3.89
CA THR A 267 6.04 -26.56 4.09
C THR A 267 7.35 -26.61 3.31
N LEU A 268 7.58 -25.67 2.38
CA LEU A 268 8.84 -25.48 1.67
C LEU A 268 9.71 -24.34 2.24
N MET A 269 9.23 -23.65 3.27
CA MET A 269 9.87 -22.46 3.84
C MET A 269 10.48 -22.77 5.20
N THR A 270 11.55 -22.06 5.54
CA THR A 270 12.13 -22.04 6.89
C THR A 270 11.97 -20.65 7.51
N ASP A 271 12.11 -20.58 8.84
CA ASP A 271 12.04 -19.30 9.56
C ASP A 271 13.18 -18.35 9.19
N SER A 272 14.33 -18.90 8.78
CA SER A 272 15.51 -18.14 8.35
C SER A 272 15.42 -17.61 6.91
N MET A 273 14.45 -18.04 6.10
CA MET A 273 14.30 -17.54 4.73
C MET A 273 13.91 -16.07 4.70
N GLU A 274 14.61 -15.30 3.87
CA GLU A 274 14.29 -13.91 3.58
C GLU A 274 12.94 -13.78 2.84
N GLY A 275 12.37 -12.57 2.85
CA GLY A 275 11.09 -12.34 2.21
C GLY A 275 11.12 -12.55 0.70
N TYR A 276 12.23 -12.23 0.03
CA TYR A 276 12.42 -12.51 -1.39
C TYR A 276 12.31 -14.01 -1.70
N ASP A 277 12.94 -14.85 -0.88
CA ASP A 277 12.93 -16.31 -1.02
C ASP A 277 11.52 -16.89 -0.86
N ARG A 278 10.76 -16.44 0.14
CA ARG A 278 9.35 -16.83 0.31
C ARG A 278 8.51 -16.41 -0.90
N VAL A 279 8.73 -15.20 -1.43
CA VAL A 279 8.06 -14.70 -2.64
C VAL A 279 8.38 -15.56 -3.86
N CYS A 280 9.63 -16.02 -4.02
CA CYS A 280 10.01 -16.92 -5.11
C CYS A 280 9.25 -18.25 -5.07
N ILE A 281 9.07 -18.82 -3.88
CA ILE A 281 8.29 -20.05 -3.67
C ILE A 281 6.81 -19.80 -4.01
N LEU A 282 6.19 -18.77 -3.42
CA LEU A 282 4.78 -18.42 -3.64
C LEU A 282 4.49 -18.16 -5.12
N TYR A 283 5.32 -17.33 -5.76
CA TYR A 283 5.19 -16.99 -7.18
C TYR A 283 5.26 -18.24 -8.08
N SER A 284 6.16 -19.16 -7.75
CA SER A 284 6.38 -20.37 -8.56
C SER A 284 5.26 -21.38 -8.36
N LEU A 285 4.85 -21.66 -7.11
CA LEU A 285 3.76 -22.58 -6.80
C LEU A 285 2.41 -22.11 -7.33
N ARG A 286 2.13 -20.79 -7.32
CA ARG A 286 0.85 -20.24 -7.81
C ARG A 286 0.60 -20.53 -9.29
N ARG A 287 1.68 -20.79 -10.05
CA ARG A 287 1.62 -21.12 -11.48
C ARG A 287 1.47 -22.63 -11.74
N ILE A 288 1.51 -23.45 -10.68
CA ILE A 288 1.26 -24.89 -10.77
C ILE A 288 -0.26 -25.12 -10.64
N PRO A 289 -0.87 -25.93 -11.53
CA PRO A 289 -2.26 -26.37 -11.39
C PRO A 289 -2.52 -26.98 -10.01
N ALA A 290 -3.71 -26.77 -9.44
CA ALA A 290 -3.99 -27.14 -8.06
C ALA A 290 -3.82 -28.65 -7.81
N GLU A 291 -4.25 -29.47 -8.77
CA GLU A 291 -4.12 -30.92 -8.80
C GLU A 291 -2.68 -31.42 -8.77
N ASP A 292 -1.73 -30.62 -9.24
CA ASP A 292 -0.31 -30.97 -9.34
C ASP A 292 0.51 -30.50 -8.12
N ARG A 293 0.02 -29.52 -7.35
CA ARG A 293 0.80 -28.84 -6.30
C ARG A 293 1.37 -29.81 -5.27
N THR A 294 0.57 -30.72 -4.74
CA THR A 294 0.99 -31.69 -3.72
C THR A 294 2.13 -32.58 -4.20
N SER A 295 2.04 -33.09 -5.43
CA SER A 295 3.08 -33.91 -6.05
C SER A 295 4.38 -33.11 -6.26
N ILE A 296 4.26 -31.87 -6.74
CA ILE A 296 5.41 -30.97 -6.93
C ILE A 296 6.06 -30.61 -5.59
N ILE A 297 5.29 -30.28 -4.57
CA ILE A 297 5.81 -29.97 -3.22
C ILE A 297 6.57 -31.16 -2.65
N THR A 298 6.02 -32.38 -2.79
CA THR A 298 6.67 -33.62 -2.33
C THR A 298 8.01 -33.82 -3.05
N SER A 299 8.03 -33.62 -4.36
CA SER A 299 9.23 -33.70 -5.19
C SER A 299 10.29 -32.66 -4.82
N VAL A 300 9.88 -31.41 -4.55
CA VAL A 300 10.80 -30.35 -4.11
C VAL A 300 11.41 -30.70 -2.75
N LYS A 301 10.63 -31.27 -1.82
CA LYS A 301 11.16 -31.72 -0.53
C LYS A 301 12.19 -32.83 -0.68
N ALA A 302 11.97 -33.78 -1.58
CA ALA A 302 12.95 -34.83 -1.85
C ALA A 302 14.27 -34.27 -2.42
N LEU A 303 14.18 -33.27 -3.31
CA LEU A 303 15.33 -32.72 -4.01
C LEU A 303 16.13 -31.67 -3.23
N THR A 304 15.55 -31.11 -2.18
CA THR A 304 16.12 -29.95 -1.48
C THR A 304 16.40 -30.24 -0.01
N THR A 305 17.22 -29.40 0.59
CA THR A 305 17.50 -29.39 2.04
C THR A 305 17.01 -28.07 2.63
N ASP A 306 17.06 -27.95 3.95
CA ASP A 306 16.76 -26.69 4.66
C ASP A 306 17.75 -25.57 4.29
N ALA A 307 18.96 -25.93 3.88
CA ALA A 307 19.97 -24.97 3.41
C ALA A 307 19.74 -24.50 1.95
N THR A 308 18.81 -25.11 1.22
CA THR A 308 18.50 -24.67 -0.15
C THR A 308 17.73 -23.35 -0.11
N SER A 309 18.20 -22.34 -0.84
CA SER A 309 17.56 -21.02 -0.88
C SER A 309 16.12 -21.10 -1.42
N GLY A 310 15.26 -20.17 -1.01
CA GLY A 310 13.90 -20.10 -1.56
C GLY A 310 13.88 -19.76 -3.05
N PHE A 311 14.86 -18.98 -3.53
CA PHE A 311 15.10 -18.77 -4.95
C PHE A 311 15.31 -20.08 -5.73
N ASP A 312 16.19 -20.96 -5.23
CA ASP A 312 16.49 -22.26 -5.85
C ASP A 312 15.30 -23.21 -5.76
N LYS A 313 14.61 -23.26 -4.61
CA LYS A 313 13.34 -24.01 -4.48
C LYS A 313 12.33 -23.52 -5.52
N GLY A 314 12.20 -22.21 -5.72
CA GLY A 314 11.36 -21.60 -6.75
C GLY A 314 11.72 -22.03 -8.17
N ARG A 315 13.02 -22.14 -8.49
CA ARG A 315 13.47 -22.67 -9.80
C ARG A 315 13.09 -24.13 -9.99
N ILE A 316 13.34 -24.97 -8.98
CA ILE A 316 12.96 -26.39 -9.02
C ILE A 316 11.44 -26.53 -9.22
N ILE A 317 10.62 -25.78 -8.48
CA ILE A 317 9.15 -25.79 -8.66
C ILE A 317 8.77 -25.52 -10.12
N ARG A 318 9.36 -24.48 -10.74
CA ARG A 318 9.04 -24.13 -12.14
C ARG A 318 9.51 -25.19 -13.13
N ALA A 319 10.68 -25.78 -12.90
CA ALA A 319 11.22 -26.83 -13.76
C ALA A 319 10.36 -28.10 -13.67
N LEU A 320 10.01 -28.54 -12.47
CA LEU A 320 9.11 -29.67 -12.27
C LEU A 320 7.72 -29.43 -12.85
N GLY A 321 7.21 -28.20 -12.75
CA GLY A 321 5.93 -27.83 -13.34
C GLY A 321 5.89 -27.86 -14.88
N ARG A 322 7.06 -27.86 -15.54
CA ARG A 322 7.17 -28.01 -17.00
C ARG A 322 7.32 -29.47 -17.44
N ILE A 323 7.70 -30.36 -16.52
CA ILE A 323 7.82 -31.78 -16.80
C ILE A 323 6.41 -32.38 -16.81
N PRO A 324 6.02 -33.12 -17.88
CA PRO A 324 4.72 -33.79 -17.91
C PRO A 324 4.62 -34.79 -16.77
N THR A 325 3.43 -34.91 -16.17
CA THR A 325 3.18 -35.67 -14.93
C THR A 325 3.73 -37.10 -14.99
N ASP A 326 3.55 -37.79 -16.12
CA ASP A 326 3.99 -39.18 -16.34
C ASP A 326 5.52 -39.37 -16.27
N TYR A 327 6.30 -38.31 -16.53
CA TYR A 327 7.75 -38.37 -16.47
C TYR A 327 8.33 -37.90 -15.14
N ARG A 328 7.55 -37.21 -14.30
CA ARG A 328 8.08 -36.57 -13.07
C ARG A 328 8.75 -37.59 -12.15
N GLU A 329 8.12 -38.72 -11.85
CA GLU A 329 8.69 -39.75 -10.97
C GLU A 329 10.04 -40.27 -11.48
N SER A 330 10.14 -40.54 -12.78
CA SER A 330 11.37 -41.03 -13.40
C SER A 330 12.50 -39.99 -13.35
N VAL A 331 12.18 -38.72 -13.55
CA VAL A 331 13.13 -37.60 -13.42
C VAL A 331 13.59 -37.45 -11.98
N ILE A 332 12.67 -37.49 -11.01
CA ILE A 332 13.01 -37.38 -9.59
C ILE A 332 13.92 -38.54 -9.15
N THR A 333 13.60 -39.77 -9.52
CA THR A 333 14.42 -40.96 -9.21
C THR A 333 15.83 -40.81 -9.79
N SER A 334 15.92 -40.39 -11.05
CA SER A 334 17.21 -40.17 -11.73
C SER A 334 18.01 -39.05 -11.08
N ALA A 335 17.36 -37.92 -10.76
CA ALA A 335 18.00 -36.79 -10.10
C ALA A 335 18.52 -37.16 -8.70
N MET A 336 17.72 -37.88 -7.91
CA MET A 336 18.13 -38.36 -6.59
C MET A 336 19.33 -39.29 -6.66
N SER A 337 19.35 -40.21 -7.64
CA SER A 337 20.52 -41.07 -7.87
C SER A 337 21.79 -40.26 -8.14
N LEU A 338 21.70 -39.22 -8.97
CA LEU A 338 22.84 -38.33 -9.26
C LEU A 338 23.27 -37.51 -8.03
N ILE A 339 22.33 -37.01 -7.24
CA ILE A 339 22.59 -36.26 -6.00
C ILE A 339 23.29 -37.14 -4.96
N THR A 340 22.89 -38.40 -4.83
CA THR A 340 23.46 -39.34 -3.85
C THR A 340 24.80 -39.93 -4.31
N ALA A 341 25.04 -40.02 -5.61
CA ALA A 341 26.29 -40.56 -6.15
C ALA A 341 27.53 -39.66 -5.88
N THR A 342 27.34 -38.39 -5.51
CA THR A 342 28.45 -37.48 -5.24
C THR A 342 29.00 -37.63 -3.82
N ARG A 343 30.34 -37.71 -3.69
CA ARG A 343 31.05 -37.84 -2.39
C ARG A 343 30.91 -36.63 -1.47
N ASN A 344 30.59 -35.45 -2.03
CA ASN A 344 30.38 -34.20 -1.31
C ASN A 344 28.91 -33.76 -1.40
N PRO A 345 28.38 -33.01 -0.42
CA PRO A 345 27.03 -32.45 -0.52
C PRO A 345 26.90 -31.60 -1.78
N MET A 346 26.06 -32.04 -2.72
CA MET A 346 25.78 -31.28 -3.94
C MET A 346 25.11 -29.95 -3.58
N SER A 347 25.64 -28.84 -4.11
CA SER A 347 25.11 -27.49 -3.90
C SER A 347 23.66 -27.35 -4.40
N GLY A 348 22.92 -26.40 -3.84
CA GLY A 348 21.56 -26.07 -4.29
C GLY A 348 21.49 -25.77 -5.79
N GLU A 349 22.42 -24.95 -6.29
CA GLU A 349 22.53 -24.61 -7.72
C GLU A 349 22.73 -25.85 -8.61
N ASN A 350 23.60 -26.79 -8.22
CA ASN A 350 23.82 -28.01 -9.02
C ASN A 350 22.57 -28.90 -9.03
N ARG A 351 21.85 -29.00 -7.90
CA ARG A 351 20.57 -29.72 -7.82
C ARG A 351 19.53 -29.08 -8.75
N VAL A 352 19.47 -27.75 -8.80
CA VAL A 352 18.55 -27.02 -9.71
C VAL A 352 18.87 -27.33 -11.16
N ARG A 353 20.15 -27.26 -11.56
CA ARG A 353 20.59 -27.50 -12.94
C ARG A 353 20.23 -28.89 -13.44
N ILE A 354 20.32 -29.92 -12.58
CA ILE A 354 19.92 -31.29 -12.91
C ILE A 354 18.45 -31.35 -13.34
N ILE A 355 17.56 -30.67 -12.61
CA ILE A 355 16.11 -30.67 -12.89
C ILE A 355 15.77 -29.78 -14.08
N GLU A 356 16.41 -28.62 -14.21
CA GLU A 356 16.22 -27.76 -15.38
C GLU A 356 16.68 -28.44 -16.67
N ALA A 357 17.81 -29.15 -16.64
CA ALA A 357 18.30 -29.94 -17.77
C ALA A 357 17.33 -31.07 -18.15
N ALA A 358 16.74 -31.76 -17.15
CA ALA A 358 15.71 -32.76 -17.40
C ALA A 358 14.45 -32.15 -18.04
N SER A 359 14.01 -31.01 -17.51
CA SER A 359 12.86 -30.27 -18.05
C SER A 359 13.09 -29.81 -19.49
N GLU A 360 14.30 -29.34 -19.81
CA GLU A 360 14.65 -28.86 -21.15
C GLU A 360 14.71 -30.04 -22.13
N ALA A 361 15.39 -31.12 -21.78
CA ALA A 361 15.53 -32.30 -22.62
C ALA A 361 14.17 -32.94 -22.98
N LEU A 362 13.23 -32.98 -22.03
CA LEU A 362 11.87 -33.46 -22.29
C LEU A 362 11.03 -32.49 -23.13
N SER A 363 11.34 -31.18 -23.09
CA SER A 363 10.66 -30.18 -23.91
C SER A 363 11.15 -30.18 -25.36
N GLU A 364 12.44 -30.44 -25.59
CA GLU A 364 13.03 -30.48 -26.92
C GLU A 364 12.81 -31.82 -27.63
N ASN A 365 12.70 -32.93 -26.87
CA ASN A 365 12.62 -34.27 -27.44
C ASN A 365 11.63 -35.20 -26.70
N PRO A 366 10.31 -34.94 -26.80
CA PRO A 366 9.28 -35.67 -26.05
C PRO A 366 9.15 -37.16 -26.43
N LEU A 367 9.79 -37.61 -27.52
CA LEU A 367 9.66 -38.96 -28.10
C LEU A 367 10.96 -39.78 -28.04
N SER A 368 11.99 -39.35 -27.30
CA SER A 368 13.24 -40.10 -27.18
C SER A 368 13.07 -41.35 -26.31
N SER A 369 12.39 -42.37 -26.85
CA SER A 369 12.15 -43.68 -26.22
C SER A 369 13.43 -44.49 -25.96
N ASN A 370 14.59 -44.03 -26.46
CA ASN A 370 15.82 -44.84 -26.51
C ASN A 370 16.94 -44.35 -25.58
N LEU A 371 16.86 -43.13 -25.03
CA LEU A 371 17.76 -42.71 -23.94
C LEU A 371 17.00 -42.76 -22.62
N SER A 372 17.60 -43.37 -21.60
CA SER A 372 17.05 -43.26 -20.26
C SER A 372 17.04 -41.79 -19.82
N VAL A 373 16.06 -41.40 -19.03
CA VAL A 373 15.96 -40.04 -18.45
C VAL A 373 17.28 -39.62 -17.80
N GLN A 374 17.95 -40.56 -17.13
CA GLN A 374 19.29 -40.35 -16.58
C GLN A 374 20.36 -40.06 -17.65
N GLN A 375 20.35 -40.74 -18.79
CA GLN A 375 21.27 -40.46 -19.90
C GLN A 375 21.01 -39.09 -20.54
N MET A 376 19.74 -38.69 -20.69
CA MET A 376 19.37 -37.37 -21.19
C MET A 376 19.86 -36.27 -20.24
N MET A 377 19.63 -36.45 -18.93
CA MET A 377 20.11 -35.53 -17.90
C MET A 377 21.64 -35.45 -17.89
N MET A 378 22.34 -36.58 -17.94
CA MET A 378 23.80 -36.62 -17.98
C MET A 378 24.36 -35.94 -19.24
N ALA A 379 23.76 -36.16 -20.40
CA ALA A 379 24.17 -35.54 -21.66
C ALA A 379 23.96 -34.02 -21.64
N GLN A 380 22.78 -33.56 -21.21
CA GLN A 380 22.48 -32.13 -21.15
C GLN A 380 23.32 -31.41 -20.10
N VAL A 381 23.57 -32.05 -18.96
CA VAL A 381 24.43 -31.49 -17.94
C VAL A 381 25.91 -31.49 -18.36
N ALA A 382 26.35 -32.50 -19.12
CA ALA A 382 27.68 -32.50 -19.74
C ALA A 382 27.83 -31.37 -20.78
N LEU A 383 26.78 -31.09 -21.56
CA LEU A 383 26.74 -29.97 -22.51
C LEU A 383 26.75 -28.59 -21.81
N GLY A 384 26.14 -28.48 -20.61
CA GLY A 384 26.12 -27.26 -19.80
C GLY A 384 27.37 -27.03 -18.90
N ASN A 385 28.26 -28.02 -18.80
CA ASN A 385 29.53 -28.08 -18.03
C ASN A 385 29.47 -28.12 -16.48
N ASN A 386 30.12 -29.19 -15.96
CA ASN A 386 30.65 -29.51 -14.62
C ASN A 386 29.68 -29.60 -13.41
N LEU A 387 29.08 -30.78 -13.22
CA LEU A 387 28.51 -31.20 -11.91
C LEU A 387 29.55 -31.49 -10.83
N LEU A 388 30.83 -31.58 -11.20
CA LEU A 388 31.90 -32.14 -10.38
C LEU A 388 33.04 -31.17 -10.06
N LYS A 389 32.85 -29.86 -10.26
CA LYS A 389 33.80 -28.85 -9.76
C LYS A 389 33.21 -28.10 -8.58
#